data_AF-A0A969G2H2-F1
#
_entry.id   AF-A0A969G2H2-F1
#
_cell.length_a   1.000
_cell.length_b   1.000
_cell.length_c   1.000
_cell.angle_alpha   90.00
_cell.angle_beta   90.00
_cell.angle_gamma   90.00
#
_symmetry.space_group_name_H-M   'P 1'
#
loop_
_entity.id
_entity.type
_entity.pdbx_description
1 polymer ?
#
loop_
_entity_poly.entity_id
_entity_poly.type
_entity_poly.pdbx_seq_one_letter_code
_entity_poly.pdbx_strand_id
1 'polypeptide(L)' 'MKEAIAANLIRYRKGLRLSQDRLAERIGMSRQTIINYEKGQTLPDSKS' A
#
# COMPACT_ATOMS: atom_id res chain seq x y z
N MET A 1 -4.25 -14.53 3.48
CA MET A 1 -3.71 -14.04 2.19
C MET A 1 -3.69 -12.51 2.11
N LYS A 2 -4.81 -11.80 2.32
CA LYS A 2 -4.86 -10.32 2.27
C LYS A 2 -3.94 -9.63 3.28
N GLU A 3 -3.87 -10.18 4.50
CA GLU A 3 -3.01 -9.67 5.58
C GLU A 3 -1.50 -9.75 5.24
N ALA A 4 -1.08 -10.77 4.50
CA ALA A 4 0.32 -10.93 4.10
C ALA A 4 0.74 -9.85 3.08
N ILE A 5 -0.15 -9.48 2.17
CA ILE A 5 0.11 -8.41 1.18
C ILE A 5 0.18 -7.05 1.87
N ALA A 6 -0.76 -6.77 2.78
CA ALA A 6 -0.75 -5.55 3.59
C ALA A 6 0.55 -5.41 4.40
N ALA A 7 0.98 -6.48 5.08
CA ALA A 7 2.23 -6.51 5.84
C ALA A 7 3.46 -6.30 4.94
N ASN A 8 3.49 -6.92 3.76
CA ASN A 8 4.57 -6.75 2.79
C ASN A 8 4.65 -5.30 2.29
N LEU A 9 3.51 -4.67 1.98
CA LEU A 9 3.45 -3.28 1.54
C LEU A 9 4.01 -2.33 2.61
N ILE A 10 3.60 -2.51 3.87
CA ILE A 10 4.13 -1.73 5.00
C ILE A 10 5.65 -1.92 5.12
N ARG A 11 6.13 -3.17 5.02
CA ARG A 11 7.56 -3.48 5.13
C ARG A 11 8.36 -2.75 4.05
N TYR A 12 7.96 -2.86 2.78
CA TYR A 12 8.68 -2.21 1.68
C TYR A 12 8.62 -0.68 1.76
N ARG A 13 7.45 -0.11 2.06
CA ARG A 13 7.31 1.35 2.20
C ARG A 13 8.23 1.90 3.29
N LYS A 14 8.23 1.25 4.47
CA LYS A 14 9.09 1.65 5.59
C LYS A 14 10.57 1.41 5.29
N GLY A 15 10.92 0.32 4.60
CA GLY A 15 12.28 0.04 4.15
C GLY A 15 12.84 1.13 3.22
N LEU A 16 11.97 1.74 2.41
CA LEU A 16 12.29 2.89 1.56
C LEU A 16 12.17 4.24 2.29
N ARG A 17 11.89 4.25 3.60
CA ARG A 17 11.66 5.45 4.43
C ARG A 17 10.58 6.39 3.87
N LEU A 18 9.56 5.84 3.21
CA LEU A 18 8.46 6.62 2.64
C LEU A 18 7.30 6.76 3.64
N SER A 19 6.68 7.93 3.70
CA SER A 19 5.35 8.06 4.31
C SER A 19 4.28 7.47 3.38
N GLN A 20 3.06 7.28 3.89
CA GLN A 20 1.93 6.85 3.05
C GLN A 20 1.64 7.88 1.94
N ASP A 21 1.75 9.19 2.25
CA ASP A 21 1.59 10.26 1.25
C ASP A 21 2.65 10.19 0.16
N ARG A 22 3.94 10.02 0.52
CA ARG A 22 5.03 9.95 -0.45
C ARG A 22 4.96 8.71 -1.34
N LEU A 23 4.50 7.58 -0.81
CA LEU A 23 4.22 6.41 -1.62
C LEU A 23 3.07 6.66 -2.60
N ALA A 24 1.99 7.27 -2.11
CA ALA A 24 0.81 7.60 -2.90
C ALA A 24 1.15 8.51 -4.09
N GLU A 25 1.89 9.60 -3.83
CA GLU A 25 2.42 10.51 -4.86
C GLU A 25 3.23 9.76 -5.92
N ARG A 26 4.13 8.87 -5.48
CA ARG A 26 5.06 8.17 -6.38
C ARG A 26 4.37 7.20 -7.33
N ILE A 27 3.25 6.60 -6.91
CA ILE A 27 2.51 5.61 -7.73
C ILE A 27 1.23 6.19 -8.34
N GLY A 28 1.00 7.50 -8.21
CA GLY A 28 -0.18 8.17 -8.77
C GLY A 28 -1.50 7.74 -8.13
N MET A 29 -1.47 7.39 -6.84
CA MET A 29 -2.67 6.98 -6.07
C MET A 29 -2.98 7.98 -4.95
N SER A 30 -4.18 7.90 -4.40
CA SER A 30 -4.53 8.66 -3.20
C SER A 30 -3.89 8.05 -1.95
N ARG A 31 -3.59 8.88 -0.94
CA ARG A 31 -3.17 8.38 0.38
C ARG A 31 -4.18 7.41 0.97
N GLN A 32 -5.47 7.68 0.80
CA GLN A 32 -6.55 6.82 1.29
C GLN A 32 -6.48 5.42 0.68
N THR A 33 -6.11 5.31 -0.60
CA THR A 33 -5.88 4.03 -1.28
C THR A 33 -4.76 3.24 -0.60
N ILE A 34 -3.62 3.90 -0.30
CA ILE A 34 -2.51 3.27 0.43
C ILE A 34 -2.94 2.81 1.83
N ILE A 35 -3.70 3.63 2.56
CA ILE A 35 -4.22 3.28 3.89
C ILE A 35 -5.10 2.02 3.80
N ASN A 36 -6.00 1.95 2.83
CA ASN A 36 -6.90 0.81 2.67
C ASN A 36 -6.12 -0.47 2.32
N TYR A 37 -5.06 -0.36 1.51
CA TYR A 37 -4.16 -1.47 1.18
C TYR A 37 -3.40 -1.95 2.41
N GLU A 38 -2.83 -1.04 3.20
CA GLU A 38 -2.10 -1.38 4.42
C GLU A 38 -3.00 -1.91 5.54
N LYS A 39 -4.31 -1.60 5.52
CA LYS A 39 -5.32 -2.21 6.40
C LYS A 39 -5.91 -3.51 5.86
N GLY A 40 -5.57 -3.92 4.64
CA GLY A 40 -6.14 -5.11 3.99
C GLY A 40 -7.64 -4.98 3.63
N GLN A 41 -8.19 -3.77 3.64
CA GLN A 41 -9.61 -3.49 3.39
C GLN A 41 -9.95 -3.58 1.90
N THR A 42 -9.07 -3.04 1.06
CA THR A 42 -9.07 -3.25 -0.40
C THR A 42 -7.70 -3.72 -0.82
N LEU A 43 -7.63 -4.55 -1.84
CA LEU A 43 -6.37 -4.86 -2.53
C LEU A 43 -6.51 -4.34 -3.95
N PRO A 44 -5.41 -3.91 -4.60
CA PRO A 44 -5.45 -3.68 -6.03
C PRO A 44 -5.94 -4.96 -6.67
N ASP A 45 -7.02 -4.87 -7.44
CA ASP A 45 -7.57 -6.00 -8.18
C ASP A 45 -6.46 -6.46 -9.11
N SER A 46 -5.85 -7.60 -8.82
CA SER A 46 -4.93 -8.26 -9.73
C SER A 46 -5.78 -8.80 -10.88
N LYS A 47 -6.19 -7.90 -11.77
CA LYS A 47 -6.65 -8.27 -13.10
C LYS A 47 -5.45 -8.87 -13.82
N SER A 48 -5.43 -10.20 -13.86
CA SER A 48 -4.75 -10.98 -14.89
C SER A 48 -5.39 -10.72 -16.25
#